data_AF-A0A3N4SES3-F1
#
_entry.id   AF-A0A3N4SES3-F1
#
_cell.length_a   1.000
_cell.length_b   1.000
_cell.length_c   1.000
_cell.angle_alpha   90.00
_cell.angle_beta   90.00
_cell.angle_gamma   90.00
#
_symmetry.space_group_name_H-M   'P 1'
#
loop_
_entity.id
_entity.type
_entity.pdbx_description
1 polymer ?
#
loop_
_entity_poly.entity_id
_entity_poly.type
_entity_poly.pdbx_seq_one_letter_code
_entity_poly.pdbx_strand_id
1 'polypeptide(L)'
;MSTETITTTTIPATRLADMLDQAAPHSYQWDDRPELTGIHLDSDSTYLHAVASDRYTLAVARGRLYSGTAWTATISGPHVQLLKAWVAAQNDLGIVLTADPGQLSLSSNSGSVTLPTVTDREFPNWRALFNKHLQQDQQPVDVSSLNTHYLDRWQQAGQQIHLTQAAPDAPIIVHSDGLIGMQMPTRPWRNEPAPNSRDLAAEWASSFGLFTDPLTEFPLPDTTNTISDMTRDLLRQVVASSSDLYEAVGGIDHAATAAHALSGCNAWMAYRLLQALQSAAPGLAEKALRDVADELEGGEFSQTAFEDAAELGHDPNQWQADHEARRKADAAA
;
A
#
# COMPACT_ATOMS: atom_id res chain seq x y z
N MET A 1 4.01 52.29 2.74
CA MET A 1 3.43 51.27 1.86
C MET A 1 4.50 50.23 1.63
N SER A 2 4.43 49.12 2.36
CA SER A 2 5.34 48.00 2.14
C SER A 2 4.92 47.30 0.85
N THR A 3 5.85 47.10 -0.07
CA THR A 3 5.65 46.31 -1.29
C THR A 3 5.44 44.85 -0.87
N GLU A 4 4.19 44.39 -0.88
CA GLU A 4 3.88 42.97 -0.76
C GLU A 4 4.56 42.22 -1.91
N THR A 5 5.41 41.26 -1.55
CA THR A 5 6.20 40.50 -2.51
C THR A 5 5.38 39.30 -2.92
N ILE A 6 4.91 39.30 -4.16
CA ILE A 6 4.28 38.15 -4.79
C ILE A 6 5.31 37.03 -4.86
N THR A 7 4.95 35.84 -4.34
CA THR A 7 5.84 34.67 -4.33
C THR A 7 5.31 33.61 -5.29
N THR A 8 6.21 33.01 -6.08
CA THR A 8 5.83 32.08 -7.14
C THR A 8 6.70 30.83 -7.13
N THR A 9 6.06 29.67 -7.25
CA THR A 9 6.71 28.35 -7.37
C THR A 9 6.09 27.56 -8.51
N THR A 10 6.83 26.62 -9.10
CA THR A 10 6.33 25.72 -10.13
C THR A 10 6.60 24.27 -9.76
N ILE A 11 5.59 23.41 -9.86
CA ILE A 11 5.64 21.98 -9.49
C ILE A 11 4.95 21.12 -10.57
N PRO A 12 5.37 19.86 -10.82
CA PRO A 12 4.60 18.97 -11.68
C PRO A 12 3.16 18.76 -11.19
N ALA A 13 2.20 18.71 -12.10
CA ALA A 13 0.78 18.53 -11.76
C ALA A 13 0.51 17.20 -11.05
N THR A 14 1.05 16.10 -11.58
CA THR A 14 0.93 14.75 -10.99
C THR A 14 1.46 14.73 -9.55
N ARG A 15 2.63 15.32 -9.33
CA ARG A 15 3.23 15.40 -8.00
C ARG A 15 2.38 16.20 -7.01
N LEU A 16 1.80 17.32 -7.44
CA LEU A 16 0.89 18.07 -6.58
C LEU A 16 -0.38 17.25 -6.28
N ALA A 17 -0.91 16.52 -7.25
CA ALA A 17 -2.06 15.63 -7.04
C ALA A 17 -1.74 14.57 -5.96
N ASP A 18 -0.64 13.83 -6.13
CA ASP A 18 -0.20 12.79 -5.20
C ASP A 18 -0.04 13.34 -3.77
N MET A 19 0.60 14.51 -3.64
CA MET A 19 0.78 15.16 -2.34
C MET A 19 -0.54 15.53 -1.66
N LEU A 20 -1.52 16.01 -2.44
CA LEU A 20 -2.83 16.37 -1.92
C LEU A 20 -3.63 15.12 -1.53
N ASP A 21 -3.53 14.03 -2.30
CA ASP A 21 -4.16 12.76 -1.99
C ASP A 21 -3.59 12.12 -0.73
N GLN A 22 -2.27 12.22 -0.52
CA GLN A 22 -1.59 11.76 0.68
C GLN A 22 -1.93 12.58 1.92
N ALA A 23 -1.97 13.91 1.82
CA ALA A 23 -2.17 14.77 2.99
C ALA A 23 -3.65 14.95 3.37
N ALA A 24 -4.54 15.18 2.40
CA ALA A 24 -5.94 15.56 2.66
C ALA A 24 -6.72 14.64 3.64
N PRO A 25 -6.53 13.31 3.65
CA PRO A 25 -7.24 12.43 4.60
C PRO A 25 -6.99 12.77 6.07
N HIS A 26 -5.91 13.49 6.38
CA HIS A 26 -5.52 13.88 7.73
C HIS A 26 -6.11 15.22 8.18
N SER A 27 -6.91 15.91 7.34
CA SER A 27 -7.55 17.17 7.72
C SER A 27 -8.67 16.95 8.75
N TYR A 28 -8.84 17.94 9.62
CA TYR A 28 -9.91 17.99 10.61
C TYR A 28 -11.28 18.18 9.94
N GLN A 29 -12.31 17.52 10.45
CA GLN A 29 -13.63 17.50 9.77
C GLN A 29 -14.61 18.56 10.28
N TRP A 30 -14.30 19.25 11.37
CA TRP A 30 -15.22 20.20 12.01
C TRP A 30 -14.76 21.65 11.84
N ASP A 31 -15.70 22.56 11.59
CA ASP A 31 -15.38 23.95 11.24
C ASP A 31 -14.92 24.83 12.41
N ASP A 32 -14.81 24.31 13.64
CA ASP A 32 -14.34 25.08 14.80
C ASP A 32 -12.83 25.39 14.77
N ARG A 33 -12.09 24.69 13.89
CA ARG A 33 -10.64 24.85 13.65
C ARG A 33 -10.34 24.97 12.16
N PRO A 34 -10.69 26.10 11.50
CA PRO A 34 -10.49 26.28 10.07
C PRO A 34 -9.01 26.16 9.64
N GLU A 35 -8.07 26.39 10.55
CA GLU A 35 -6.65 26.15 10.31
C GLU A 35 -6.32 24.66 10.11
N LEU A 36 -7.13 23.75 10.65
CA LEU A 36 -6.94 22.30 10.55
C LEU A 36 -7.89 21.64 9.54
N THR A 37 -8.94 22.32 9.08
CA THR A 37 -9.94 21.70 8.19
C THR A 37 -9.46 21.49 6.76
N GLY A 38 -8.36 22.13 6.37
CA GLY A 38 -7.83 21.99 5.02
C GLY A 38 -6.36 21.60 4.98
N ILE A 39 -5.63 22.16 4.01
CA ILE A 39 -4.25 21.80 3.69
C ILE A 39 -3.37 23.03 3.82
N HIS A 40 -2.32 22.91 4.60
CA HIS A 40 -1.24 23.86 4.69
C HIS A 40 -0.16 23.52 3.66
N LEU A 41 0.08 24.46 2.74
CA LEU A 41 1.14 24.39 1.75
C LEU A 41 2.33 25.23 2.22
N ASP A 42 3.50 24.62 2.21
CA ASP A 42 4.73 25.22 2.74
C ASP A 42 5.89 24.96 1.76
N SER A 43 6.28 26.00 1.03
CA SER A 43 7.41 25.98 0.11
C SER A 43 8.67 26.45 0.81
N ASP A 44 9.75 25.66 0.71
CA ASP A 44 11.08 26.03 1.20
C ASP A 44 12.03 26.48 0.08
N SER A 45 11.49 26.82 -1.10
CA SER A 45 12.17 27.08 -2.39
C SER A 45 12.68 25.87 -3.17
N THR A 46 12.86 24.71 -2.53
CA THR A 46 13.30 23.46 -3.19
C THR A 46 12.18 22.43 -3.26
N TYR A 47 11.39 22.35 -2.19
CA TYR A 47 10.28 21.45 -2.02
C TYR A 47 9.03 22.23 -1.63
N LEU A 48 7.90 21.75 -2.13
CA LEU A 48 6.60 22.04 -1.57
C LEU A 48 6.23 20.93 -0.59
N HIS A 49 5.68 21.32 0.55
CA HIS A 49 5.12 20.41 1.54
C HIS A 49 3.62 20.63 1.60
N ALA A 50 2.83 19.56 1.42
CA ALA A 50 1.41 19.57 1.71
C ALA A 50 1.20 18.93 3.07
N VAL A 51 0.61 19.70 3.99
CA VAL A 51 0.49 19.34 5.40
C VAL A 51 -0.96 19.38 5.83
N ALA A 52 -1.43 18.34 6.52
CA ALA A 52 -2.76 18.29 7.10
C ALA A 52 -2.73 17.60 8.46
N SER A 53 -3.61 18.02 9.36
CA SER A 53 -3.72 17.45 10.70
C SER A 53 -5.12 17.59 11.27
N ASP A 54 -5.53 16.60 12.05
CA ASP A 54 -6.77 16.60 12.82
C ASP A 54 -6.54 16.50 14.33
N ARG A 55 -5.33 16.89 14.77
CA ARG A 55 -4.79 16.76 16.15
C ARG A 55 -4.41 15.35 16.58
N TYR A 56 -4.95 14.31 15.94
CA TYR A 56 -4.62 12.91 16.24
C TYR A 56 -3.65 12.33 15.21
N THR A 57 -3.74 12.82 13.98
CA THR A 57 -2.81 12.53 12.91
C THR A 57 -2.24 13.82 12.34
N LEU A 58 -1.04 13.74 11.78
CA LEU A 58 -0.36 14.80 11.03
C LEU A 58 0.33 14.13 9.86
N ALA A 59 0.08 14.56 8.63
CA ALA A 59 0.78 14.07 7.45
C ALA A 59 1.43 15.21 6.69
N VAL A 60 2.64 14.96 6.17
CA VAL A 60 3.44 15.89 5.37
C VAL A 60 3.89 15.14 4.12
N ALA A 61 3.24 15.41 3.00
CA ALA A 61 3.69 14.97 1.69
C ALA A 61 4.64 16.01 1.10
N ARG A 62 5.73 15.57 0.48
CA ARG A 62 6.79 16.44 -0.05
C ARG A 62 7.02 16.20 -1.53
N GLY A 63 6.97 17.28 -2.30
CA GLY A 63 7.26 17.25 -3.73
C GLY A 63 8.34 18.24 -4.13
N ARG A 64 9.31 17.77 -4.93
CA ARG A 64 10.35 18.64 -5.49
C ARG A 64 9.78 19.60 -6.52
N LEU A 65 10.14 20.87 -6.41
CA LEU A 65 9.78 21.96 -7.32
C LEU A 65 10.66 21.96 -8.58
N TYR A 66 10.14 22.50 -9.68
CA TYR A 66 10.98 22.93 -10.82
C TYR A 66 11.71 24.23 -10.50
N SER A 67 11.02 25.16 -9.85
CA SER A 67 11.52 26.46 -9.41
C SER A 67 10.70 26.94 -8.23
N GLY A 68 11.28 27.74 -7.35
CA GLY A 68 10.53 28.19 -6.19
C GLY A 68 11.12 29.31 -5.37
N THR A 69 10.22 29.95 -4.63
CA THR A 69 10.51 30.87 -3.52
C THR A 69 9.88 30.31 -2.25
N ALA A 70 10.36 30.75 -1.10
CA ALA A 70 9.80 30.34 0.19
C ALA A 70 8.49 31.08 0.48
N TRP A 71 7.45 30.35 0.85
CA TRP A 71 6.14 30.90 1.23
C TRP A 71 5.30 29.83 1.94
N THR A 72 4.25 30.26 2.64
CA THR A 72 3.28 29.36 3.26
C THR A 72 1.86 29.86 3.02
N ALA A 73 0.93 28.95 2.75
CA ALA A 73 -0.49 29.27 2.60
C ALA A 73 -1.36 28.11 3.11
N THR A 74 -2.40 28.41 3.88
CA THR A 74 -3.35 27.40 4.36
C THR A 74 -4.67 27.55 3.61
N ILE A 75 -5.07 26.52 2.87
CA ILE A 75 -6.34 26.48 2.16
C ILE A 75 -7.37 25.87 3.09
N SER A 76 -8.55 26.47 3.21
CA SER A 76 -9.60 25.96 4.10
C SER A 76 -10.29 24.71 3.54
N GLY A 77 -10.85 23.89 4.43
CA GLY A 77 -11.50 22.62 4.08
C GLY A 77 -12.50 22.66 2.92
N PRO A 78 -13.43 23.64 2.85
CA PRO A 78 -14.40 23.74 1.75
C PRO A 78 -13.77 23.84 0.36
N HIS A 79 -12.53 24.30 0.26
CA HIS A 79 -11.83 24.49 -1.01
C HIS A 79 -10.85 23.36 -1.35
N VAL A 80 -10.57 22.43 -0.43
CA VAL A 80 -9.66 21.32 -0.68
C VAL A 80 -10.16 20.43 -1.83
N GLN A 81 -11.45 20.11 -1.85
CA GLN A 81 -12.00 19.28 -2.93
C GLN A 81 -11.96 19.98 -4.29
N LEU A 82 -12.19 21.30 -4.32
CA LEU A 82 -12.04 22.11 -5.52
C LEU A 82 -10.58 22.11 -6.01
N LEU A 83 -9.62 22.30 -5.09
CA LEU A 83 -8.19 22.24 -5.42
C LEU A 83 -7.83 20.88 -6.02
N LYS A 84 -8.20 19.78 -5.34
CA LYS A 84 -7.91 18.42 -5.79
C LYS A 84 -8.48 18.16 -7.18
N ALA A 85 -9.76 18.48 -7.39
CA ALA A 85 -10.42 18.32 -8.68
C ALA A 85 -9.75 19.16 -9.78
N TRP A 86 -9.38 20.41 -9.47
CA TRP A 86 -8.69 21.27 -10.43
C TRP A 86 -7.32 20.72 -10.79
N VAL A 87 -6.50 20.31 -9.81
CA VAL A 87 -5.16 19.74 -10.04
C VAL A 87 -5.24 18.44 -10.84
N ALA A 88 -6.17 17.54 -10.50
CA ALA A 88 -6.38 16.28 -11.20
C ALA A 88 -6.82 16.45 -12.67
N ALA A 89 -7.49 17.57 -12.99
CA ALA A 89 -7.88 17.89 -14.37
C ALA A 89 -6.72 18.45 -15.23
N GLN A 90 -5.55 18.73 -14.63
CA GLN A 90 -4.41 19.27 -15.36
C GLN A 90 -3.63 18.15 -16.04
N ASN A 91 -3.49 18.24 -17.37
CA ASN A 91 -2.59 17.38 -18.16
C ASN A 91 -1.20 18.03 -18.33
N ASP A 92 -0.94 19.14 -17.64
CA ASP A 92 0.25 19.97 -17.84
C ASP A 92 1.48 19.39 -17.13
N LEU A 93 2.66 19.67 -17.68
CA LEU A 93 3.93 19.28 -17.09
C LEU A 93 4.22 20.07 -15.81
N GLY A 94 3.62 21.26 -15.61
CA GLY A 94 3.82 22.10 -14.43
C GLY A 94 2.64 23.02 -14.10
N ILE A 95 2.40 23.19 -12.81
CA ILE A 95 1.44 24.15 -12.23
C ILE A 95 2.25 25.25 -11.56
N VAL A 96 1.90 26.50 -11.85
CA VAL A 96 2.44 27.69 -11.19
C VAL A 96 1.54 28.02 -10.01
N LEU A 97 2.13 28.09 -8.81
CA LEU A 97 1.46 28.52 -7.59
C LEU A 97 1.97 29.91 -7.25
N THR A 98 1.06 30.86 -7.10
CA THR A 98 1.32 32.23 -6.69
C THR A 98 0.62 32.49 -5.37
N ALA A 99 1.41 32.68 -4.30
CA ALA A 99 0.90 32.94 -2.97
C ALA A 99 0.90 34.45 -2.69
N ASP A 100 -0.29 34.96 -2.42
CA ASP A 100 -0.60 36.33 -2.04
C ASP A 100 -1.27 36.36 -0.65
N PRO A 101 -1.24 37.48 0.08
CA PRO A 101 -1.93 37.58 1.35
C PRO A 101 -3.44 37.30 1.20
N GLY A 102 -3.90 36.22 1.83
CA GLY A 102 -5.31 35.81 1.81
C GLY A 102 -5.74 35.00 0.59
N GLN A 103 -4.86 34.75 -0.38
CA GLN A 103 -5.20 34.02 -1.60
C GLN A 103 -4.05 33.17 -2.13
N LEU A 104 -4.37 32.01 -2.69
CA LEU A 104 -3.45 31.18 -3.45
C LEU A 104 -4.03 31.02 -4.86
N SER A 105 -3.30 31.50 -5.85
CA SER A 105 -3.64 31.32 -7.25
C SER A 105 -2.82 30.17 -7.83
N LEU A 106 -3.49 29.25 -8.51
CA LEU A 106 -2.87 28.18 -9.29
C LEU A 106 -3.17 28.41 -10.76
N SER A 107 -2.15 28.30 -11.61
CA SER A 107 -2.30 28.43 -13.06
C SER A 107 -1.52 27.37 -13.82
N SER A 108 -2.08 26.98 -14.97
CA SER A 108 -1.51 26.07 -15.95
C SER A 108 -1.81 26.62 -17.35
N ASN A 109 -1.37 25.90 -18.40
CA ASN A 109 -1.77 26.22 -19.77
C ASN A 109 -3.26 26.00 -20.03
N SER A 110 -3.93 25.18 -19.21
CA SER A 110 -5.35 24.82 -19.39
C SER A 110 -6.31 25.71 -18.60
N GLY A 111 -5.83 26.53 -17.67
CA GLY A 111 -6.66 27.47 -16.92
C GLY A 111 -6.02 27.96 -15.63
N SER A 112 -6.83 28.60 -14.79
CA SER A 112 -6.41 29.04 -13.45
C SER A 112 -7.55 28.91 -12.45
N VAL A 113 -7.19 28.79 -11.17
CA VAL A 113 -8.10 28.85 -10.03
C VAL A 113 -7.46 29.68 -8.94
N THR A 114 -8.25 30.51 -8.27
CA THR A 114 -7.82 31.27 -7.09
C THR A 114 -8.65 30.83 -5.90
N LEU A 115 -7.96 30.49 -4.82
CA LEU A 115 -8.55 29.95 -3.59
C LEU A 115 -8.25 30.90 -2.43
N PRO A 116 -9.22 31.19 -1.55
CA PRO A 116 -8.94 31.96 -0.35
C PRO A 116 -8.08 31.15 0.62
N THR A 117 -7.19 31.83 1.33
CA THR A 117 -6.35 31.23 2.38
C THR A 117 -6.76 31.71 3.76
N VAL A 118 -6.59 30.85 4.77
CA VAL A 118 -6.78 31.20 6.18
C VAL A 118 -5.67 32.18 6.58
N THR A 119 -6.04 33.31 7.19
CA THR A 119 -5.10 34.40 7.56
C THR A 119 -5.20 34.82 9.02
N ASP A 120 -6.32 34.51 9.68
CA ASP A 120 -6.62 34.89 11.07
C ASP A 120 -6.14 33.85 12.09
N ARG A 121 -5.68 32.68 11.62
CA ARG A 121 -5.18 31.58 12.44
C ARG A 121 -3.94 30.94 11.84
N GLU A 122 -3.00 30.60 12.71
CA GLU A 122 -1.74 29.98 12.33
C GLU A 122 -1.87 28.44 12.34
N PHE A 123 -1.34 27.81 11.30
CA PHE A 123 -1.22 26.34 11.26
C PHE A 123 -0.16 25.88 12.28
N PRO A 124 -0.33 24.72 12.96
CA PRO A 124 0.68 24.22 13.89
C PRO A 124 2.07 24.14 13.25
N ASN A 125 3.12 24.50 13.99
CA ASN A 125 4.49 24.39 13.52
C ASN A 125 4.92 22.92 13.38
N TRP A 126 4.61 22.35 12.22
CA TRP A 126 4.80 20.93 11.92
C TRP A 126 6.29 20.54 11.95
N ARG A 127 7.20 21.41 11.50
CA ARG A 127 8.65 21.16 11.56
C ARG A 127 9.13 21.01 13.00
N ALA A 128 8.67 21.86 13.90
CA ALA A 128 9.01 21.77 15.31
C ALA A 128 8.45 20.49 15.95
N LEU A 129 7.24 20.07 15.56
CA LEU A 129 6.65 18.81 16.02
C LEU A 129 7.49 17.60 15.57
N PHE A 130 7.84 17.49 14.28
CA PHE A 130 8.71 16.42 13.79
C PHE A 130 10.09 16.44 14.42
N ASN A 131 10.74 17.60 14.50
CA ASN A 131 12.04 17.71 15.17
C ASN A 131 11.98 17.26 16.63
N LYS A 132 10.93 17.62 17.35
CA LYS A 132 10.76 17.18 18.74
C LYS A 132 10.71 15.66 18.86
N HIS A 133 9.97 14.97 17.99
CA HIS A 133 9.72 13.53 18.11
C HIS A 133 10.80 12.66 17.45
N LEU A 134 11.40 13.11 16.34
CA LEU A 134 12.49 12.41 15.65
C LEU A 134 13.80 12.42 16.47
N GLN A 135 13.96 13.37 17.38
CA GLN A 135 15.15 13.47 18.24
C GLN A 135 14.98 12.73 19.58
N GLN A 136 13.87 12.03 19.79
CA GLN A 136 13.66 11.25 21.02
C GLN A 136 14.39 9.91 20.93
N ASP A 137 15.07 9.55 22.02
CA ASP A 137 15.65 8.22 22.18
C ASP A 137 14.55 7.16 22.09
N GLN A 138 14.77 6.17 21.23
CA GLN A 138 13.83 5.07 21.06
C GLN A 138 13.94 4.10 22.23
N GLN A 139 12.82 3.86 22.92
CA GLN A 139 12.70 2.77 23.88
C GLN A 139 11.97 1.60 23.22
N PRO A 140 12.25 0.34 23.60
CA PRO A 140 11.44 -0.79 23.16
C PRO A 140 9.98 -0.58 23.57
N VAL A 141 9.08 -0.54 22.59
CA VAL A 141 7.63 -0.50 22.79
C VAL A 141 7.11 -1.92 22.68
N ASP A 142 6.51 -2.45 23.76
CA ASP A 142 5.95 -3.80 23.78
C ASP A 142 4.67 -3.91 22.94
N VAL A 143 3.69 -3.05 23.23
CA VAL A 143 2.41 -2.98 22.51
C VAL A 143 2.01 -1.51 22.33
N SER A 144 1.45 -1.21 21.16
CA SER A 144 0.83 0.08 20.86
C SER A 144 -0.61 -0.09 20.41
N SER A 145 -1.48 0.74 20.95
CA SER A 145 -2.90 0.76 20.60
C SER A 145 -3.17 1.89 19.61
N LEU A 146 -3.89 1.57 18.54
CA LEU A 146 -4.23 2.52 17.47
C LEU A 146 -5.73 2.54 17.22
N ASN A 147 -6.23 3.70 16.81
CA ASN A 147 -7.59 3.81 16.29
C ASN A 147 -7.59 3.38 14.82
N THR A 148 -8.29 2.31 14.49
CA THR A 148 -8.38 1.78 13.12
C THR A 148 -8.96 2.77 12.13
N HIS A 149 -9.80 3.71 12.57
CA HIS A 149 -10.29 4.81 11.73
C HIS A 149 -9.14 5.69 11.19
N TYR A 150 -8.06 5.87 11.96
CA TYR A 150 -6.90 6.63 11.50
C TYR A 150 -5.96 5.80 10.63
N LEU A 151 -5.99 4.46 10.76
CA LEU A 151 -5.17 3.58 9.93
C LEU A 151 -5.54 3.65 8.44
N ASP A 152 -6.84 3.74 8.13
CA ASP A 152 -7.36 3.85 6.76
C ASP A 152 -6.78 5.05 5.98
N ARG A 153 -6.37 6.12 6.69
CA ARG A 153 -5.82 7.33 6.06
C ARG A 153 -4.43 7.07 5.45
N TRP A 154 -3.69 6.13 6.00
CA TRP A 154 -2.35 5.79 5.53
C TRP A 154 -2.36 4.90 4.29
N GLN A 155 -3.52 4.47 3.78
CA GLN A 155 -3.60 3.71 2.52
C GLN A 155 -2.99 4.48 1.32
N GLN A 156 -3.00 5.83 1.40
CA GLN A 156 -2.43 6.70 0.37
C GLN A 156 -0.90 6.85 0.49
N ALA A 157 -0.28 6.30 1.54
CA ALA A 157 1.17 6.40 1.78
C ALA A 157 2.03 5.50 0.87
N GLY A 158 1.39 4.63 0.08
CA GLY A 158 2.05 3.63 -0.77
C GLY A 158 1.92 2.21 -0.23
N GLN A 159 2.55 1.26 -0.91
CA GLN A 159 2.46 -0.17 -0.56
C GLN A 159 3.24 -0.54 0.71
N GLN A 160 4.27 0.24 1.04
CA GLN A 160 5.13 -0.01 2.20
C GLN A 160 5.27 1.28 3.01
N ILE A 161 5.07 1.14 4.32
CA ILE A 161 5.31 2.19 5.31
C ILE A 161 6.25 1.65 6.38
N HIS A 162 7.06 2.54 6.92
CA HIS A 162 7.92 2.25 8.06
C HIS A 162 7.39 2.97 9.29
N LEU A 163 7.43 2.28 10.42
CA LEU A 163 6.88 2.75 11.68
C LEU A 163 7.98 2.80 12.73
N THR A 164 8.06 3.91 13.47
CA THR A 164 8.91 4.03 14.67
C THR A 164 8.14 4.72 15.78
N GLN A 165 8.49 4.44 17.03
CA GLN A 165 7.80 5.00 18.18
C GLN A 165 8.73 5.04 19.39
N ALA A 166 8.90 6.24 19.96
CA ALA A 166 9.86 6.44 21.04
C ALA A 166 9.42 5.86 22.39
N ALA A 167 8.11 5.83 22.65
CA ALA A 167 7.49 5.35 23.89
C ALA A 167 6.00 5.03 23.64
N PRO A 168 5.33 4.22 24.49
CA PRO A 168 3.94 3.82 24.29
C PRO A 168 2.93 4.98 24.17
N ASP A 169 3.22 6.14 24.77
CA ASP A 169 2.38 7.34 24.71
C ASP A 169 2.88 8.40 23.70
N ALA A 170 4.05 8.17 23.10
CA ALA A 170 4.60 8.99 22.04
C ALA A 170 3.89 8.69 20.69
N PRO A 171 3.77 9.68 19.80
CA PRO A 171 3.24 9.44 18.47
C PRO A 171 4.06 8.37 17.73
N ILE A 172 3.37 7.54 16.98
CA ILE A 172 3.99 6.66 15.99
C ILE A 172 4.33 7.53 14.78
N ILE A 173 5.61 7.52 14.41
CA ILE A 173 6.10 8.15 13.21
C ILE A 173 5.91 7.16 12.07
N VAL A 174 5.18 7.60 11.04
CA VAL A 174 4.96 6.88 9.79
C VAL A 174 5.83 7.52 8.73
N HIS A 175 6.58 6.75 7.94
CA HIS A 175 7.29 7.30 6.79
C HIS A 175 7.30 6.35 5.59
N SER A 176 7.26 6.95 4.40
CA SER A 176 7.43 6.28 3.10
C SER A 176 8.11 7.23 2.12
N ASP A 177 8.23 6.87 0.84
CA ASP A 177 8.85 7.77 -0.13
C ASP A 177 8.02 9.05 -0.31
N GLY A 178 8.65 10.20 -0.09
CA GLY A 178 8.00 11.50 -0.19
C GLY A 178 6.98 11.84 0.91
N LEU A 179 6.72 10.98 1.89
CA LEU A 179 5.73 11.20 2.95
C LEU A 179 6.33 10.96 4.34
N ILE A 180 6.01 11.84 5.29
CA ILE A 180 6.22 11.61 6.71
C ILE A 180 4.97 11.99 7.51
N GLY A 181 4.67 11.23 8.54
CA GLY A 181 3.46 11.39 9.33
C GLY A 181 3.64 11.07 10.80
N MET A 182 2.66 11.48 11.59
CA MET A 182 2.49 11.12 12.99
C MET A 182 1.08 10.60 13.22
N GLN A 183 0.95 9.57 14.03
CA GLN A 183 -0.32 9.12 14.58
C GLN A 183 -0.21 8.98 16.10
N MET A 184 -1.08 9.67 16.83
CA MET A 184 -1.18 9.52 18.28
C MET A 184 -1.72 8.13 18.62
N PRO A 185 -1.06 7.39 19.54
CA PRO A 185 -1.63 6.14 20.04
C PRO A 185 -2.90 6.42 20.85
N THR A 186 -3.79 5.43 20.89
CA THR A 186 -4.95 5.50 21.78
C THR A 186 -4.50 5.20 23.21
N ARG A 187 -5.01 5.99 24.14
CA ARG A 187 -4.80 5.71 25.56
C ARG A 187 -5.82 4.67 26.00
N PRO A 188 -5.44 3.72 26.88
CA PRO A 188 -6.38 2.78 27.45
C PRO A 188 -7.55 3.55 28.11
N TRP A 189 -8.76 3.08 27.82
CA TRP A 189 -9.97 3.71 28.31
C TRP A 189 -10.16 3.38 29.80
N ARG A 190 -10.63 4.35 30.60
CA ARG A 190 -11.10 4.17 32.00
C ARG A 190 -10.24 3.23 32.89
N ASN A 191 -8.94 3.53 33.04
CA ASN A 191 -8.04 2.78 33.94
C ASN A 191 -7.88 1.29 33.61
N GLU A 192 -8.22 0.86 32.39
CA GLU A 192 -7.82 -0.47 31.94
C GLU A 192 -6.29 -0.57 31.93
N PRO A 193 -5.72 -1.69 32.38
CA PRO A 193 -4.29 -1.92 32.25
C PRO A 193 -3.90 -1.85 30.77
N ALA A 194 -2.76 -1.24 30.47
CA ALA A 194 -2.25 -1.21 29.11
C ALA A 194 -2.02 -2.66 28.63
N PRO A 195 -2.42 -3.00 27.39
CA PRO A 195 -2.16 -4.32 26.84
C PRO A 195 -0.65 -4.58 26.80
N ASN A 196 -0.26 -5.83 26.99
CA ASN A 196 1.13 -6.27 26.90
C ASN A 196 1.19 -7.63 26.19
N SER A 197 2.34 -7.92 25.58
CA SER A 197 2.52 -9.12 24.75
C SER A 197 2.33 -10.41 25.53
N ARG A 198 2.64 -10.43 26.83
CA ARG A 198 2.47 -11.61 27.69
C ARG A 198 1.00 -11.95 27.89
N ASP A 199 0.17 -10.98 28.21
CA ASP A 199 -1.26 -11.21 28.43
C ASP A 199 -1.96 -11.57 27.12
N LEU A 200 -1.57 -10.95 26.00
CA LEU A 200 -2.03 -11.33 24.65
C LEU A 200 -1.65 -12.78 24.31
N ALA A 201 -0.40 -13.18 24.58
CA ALA A 201 0.04 -14.56 24.34
C ALA A 201 -0.73 -15.57 25.19
N ALA A 202 -1.03 -15.22 26.45
CA ALA A 202 -1.81 -16.08 27.34
C ALA A 202 -3.28 -16.20 26.89
N GLU A 203 -3.89 -15.11 26.43
CA GLU A 203 -5.26 -15.08 25.90
C GLU A 203 -5.40 -15.98 24.66
N TRP A 204 -4.43 -15.92 23.75
CA TRP A 204 -4.47 -16.65 22.48
C TRP A 204 -3.79 -18.03 22.53
N ALA A 205 -3.25 -18.44 23.68
CA ALA A 205 -2.47 -19.68 23.82
C ALA A 205 -3.22 -20.93 23.32
N SER A 206 -4.54 -21.02 23.54
CA SER A 206 -5.35 -22.15 23.06
C SER A 206 -5.59 -22.13 21.55
N SER A 207 -5.53 -20.95 20.93
CA SER A 207 -5.81 -20.74 19.51
C SER A 207 -4.58 -20.98 18.64
N PHE A 208 -3.37 -20.76 19.17
CA PHE A 208 -2.14 -20.98 18.41
C PHE A 208 -1.82 -22.45 18.16
N GLY A 209 -2.37 -23.36 18.96
CA GLY A 209 -2.10 -24.79 18.85
C GLY A 209 -0.63 -25.14 19.05
N LEU A 210 -0.34 -26.35 19.54
CA LEU A 210 1.00 -26.90 19.38
C LEU A 210 1.04 -27.51 17.97
N PHE A 211 1.26 -26.68 16.93
CA PHE A 211 1.58 -27.20 15.60
C PHE A 211 2.95 -27.87 15.67
N THR A 212 2.95 -29.18 15.95
CA THR A 212 4.16 -30.03 15.94
C THR A 212 4.41 -30.67 14.58
N ASP A 213 3.47 -30.57 13.64
CA ASP A 213 3.73 -30.95 12.26
C ASP A 213 4.44 -29.78 11.55
N PRO A 214 5.60 -30.01 10.91
CA PRO A 214 6.22 -28.98 10.09
C PRO A 214 5.21 -28.55 9.03
N LEU A 215 4.93 -27.25 8.98
CA LEU A 215 4.21 -26.67 7.84
C LEU A 215 4.96 -27.13 6.59
N THR A 216 4.29 -27.89 5.73
CA THR A 216 4.79 -28.12 4.37
C THR A 216 4.79 -26.76 3.71
N GLU A 217 5.95 -26.08 3.70
CA GLU A 217 6.13 -24.84 2.96
C GLU A 217 5.73 -25.09 1.52
N PHE A 218 4.77 -24.33 1.02
CA PHE A 218 4.48 -24.32 -0.40
C PHE A 218 5.74 -23.83 -1.11
N PRO A 219 6.28 -24.56 -2.10
CA PRO A 219 7.43 -24.11 -2.85
C PRO A 219 7.02 -22.90 -3.69
N LEU A 220 7.22 -21.69 -3.15
CA LEU A 220 7.03 -20.45 -3.89
C LEU A 220 8.27 -20.22 -4.78
N PRO A 221 8.09 -19.74 -6.02
CA PRO A 221 9.20 -19.41 -6.90
C PRO A 221 10.00 -18.22 -6.35
N ASP A 222 11.33 -18.27 -6.43
CA ASP A 222 12.20 -17.13 -6.09
C ASP A 222 12.00 -15.99 -7.10
N THR A 223 11.45 -14.87 -6.63
CA THR A 223 11.08 -13.71 -7.44
C THR A 223 12.29 -12.90 -7.96
N THR A 224 13.51 -13.23 -7.51
CA THR A 224 14.72 -12.45 -7.83
C THR A 224 15.51 -12.95 -9.06
N ASN A 225 15.18 -14.11 -9.66
CA ASN A 225 15.85 -14.67 -10.86
C ASN A 225 14.92 -15.50 -11.80
N THR A 226 13.85 -14.87 -12.25
CA THR A 226 12.57 -15.54 -12.56
C THR A 226 12.54 -16.53 -13.75
N ILE A 227 13.18 -16.29 -14.91
CA ILE A 227 12.96 -17.22 -16.05
C ILE A 227 13.81 -18.49 -15.99
N SER A 228 15.12 -18.35 -15.72
CA SER A 228 16.03 -19.49 -15.73
C SER A 228 15.77 -20.44 -14.57
N ASP A 229 15.39 -19.92 -13.42
CA ASP A 229 15.12 -20.73 -12.23
C ASP A 229 13.74 -21.38 -12.32
N MET A 230 12.70 -20.68 -12.77
CA MET A 230 11.40 -21.33 -13.05
C MET A 230 11.51 -22.38 -14.14
N THR A 231 12.30 -22.15 -15.19
CA THR A 231 12.58 -23.18 -16.21
C THR A 231 13.23 -24.42 -15.59
N ARG A 232 14.21 -24.22 -14.71
CA ARG A 232 14.88 -25.30 -13.99
C ARG A 232 13.89 -26.05 -13.09
N ASP A 233 13.03 -25.35 -12.39
CA ASP A 233 12.09 -25.95 -11.43
C ASP A 233 10.94 -26.67 -12.13
N LEU A 234 10.42 -26.15 -13.25
CA LEU A 234 9.47 -26.87 -14.11
C LEU A 234 10.08 -28.17 -14.65
N LEU A 235 11.34 -28.13 -15.11
CA LEU A 235 12.05 -29.33 -15.57
C LEU A 235 12.30 -30.33 -14.43
N ARG A 236 12.67 -29.84 -13.24
CA ARG A 236 12.79 -30.69 -12.03
C ARG A 236 11.46 -31.33 -11.68
N GLN A 237 10.36 -30.59 -11.75
CA GLN A 237 9.02 -31.10 -11.44
C GLN A 237 8.60 -32.18 -12.45
N VAL A 238 8.93 -32.03 -13.74
CA VAL A 238 8.71 -33.07 -14.76
C VAL A 238 9.51 -34.34 -14.42
N VAL A 239 10.79 -34.19 -14.05
CA VAL A 239 11.65 -35.34 -13.70
C VAL A 239 11.19 -36.02 -12.41
N ALA A 240 10.85 -35.25 -11.37
CA ALA A 240 10.34 -35.75 -10.11
C ALA A 240 9.00 -36.46 -10.33
N SER A 241 8.02 -35.78 -10.95
CA SER A 241 6.70 -36.34 -11.22
C SER A 241 6.74 -37.59 -12.10
N SER A 242 7.64 -37.66 -13.09
CA SER A 242 7.78 -38.88 -13.91
C SER A 242 8.44 -40.02 -13.15
N SER A 243 9.41 -39.74 -12.28
CA SER A 243 10.03 -40.73 -11.40
C SER A 243 9.02 -41.28 -10.39
N ASP A 244 8.31 -40.39 -9.72
CA ASP A 244 7.27 -40.71 -8.74
C ASP A 244 6.08 -41.41 -9.38
N LEU A 245 5.75 -41.12 -10.65
CA LEU A 245 4.73 -41.86 -11.40
C LEU A 245 5.13 -43.33 -11.54
N TYR A 246 6.40 -43.64 -11.82
CA TYR A 246 6.84 -45.04 -11.91
C TYR A 246 6.81 -45.76 -10.55
N GLU A 247 7.07 -45.05 -9.46
CA GLU A 247 6.99 -45.60 -8.10
C GLU A 247 5.52 -45.78 -7.65
N ALA A 248 4.66 -44.79 -7.93
CA ALA A 248 3.22 -44.81 -7.63
C ALA A 248 2.45 -45.82 -8.48
N VAL A 249 2.85 -46.07 -9.74
CA VAL A 249 2.28 -47.12 -10.60
C VAL A 249 2.56 -48.53 -10.05
N GLY A 250 3.52 -48.68 -9.12
CA GLY A 250 3.71 -49.89 -8.32
C GLY A 250 2.74 -50.05 -7.13
N GLY A 251 1.88 -49.06 -6.87
CA GLY A 251 0.99 -48.98 -5.72
C GLY A 251 -0.47 -48.70 -6.09
N ILE A 252 -1.38 -49.11 -5.20
CA ILE A 252 -2.84 -49.07 -5.35
C ILE A 252 -3.40 -47.62 -5.36
N ASP A 253 -2.53 -46.61 -5.23
CA ASP A 253 -2.94 -45.21 -5.10
C ASP A 253 -3.13 -44.52 -6.46
N HIS A 254 -4.33 -44.71 -6.99
CA HIS A 254 -4.78 -44.06 -8.22
C HIS A 254 -4.80 -42.53 -8.12
N ALA A 255 -5.02 -41.97 -6.92
CA ALA A 255 -5.04 -40.52 -6.72
C ALA A 255 -3.63 -39.94 -6.79
N ALA A 256 -2.66 -40.56 -6.14
CA ALA A 256 -1.25 -40.18 -6.26
C ALA A 256 -0.75 -40.29 -7.70
N THR A 257 -1.09 -41.39 -8.39
CA THR A 257 -0.75 -41.58 -9.81
C THR A 257 -1.31 -40.46 -10.68
N ALA A 258 -2.59 -40.10 -10.50
CA ALA A 258 -3.22 -39.01 -11.24
C ALA A 258 -2.58 -37.65 -10.92
N ALA A 259 -2.26 -37.39 -9.66
CA ALA A 259 -1.63 -36.15 -9.21
C ALA A 259 -0.24 -35.95 -9.84
N HIS A 260 0.62 -36.98 -9.81
CA HIS A 260 1.93 -36.92 -10.44
C HIS A 260 1.83 -36.79 -11.97
N ALA A 261 0.91 -37.52 -12.61
CA ALA A 261 0.69 -37.40 -14.05
C ALA A 261 0.26 -35.98 -14.46
N LEU A 262 -0.71 -35.40 -13.74
CA LEU A 262 -1.18 -34.04 -14.00
C LEU A 262 -0.09 -33.00 -13.71
N SER A 263 0.62 -33.13 -12.60
CA SER A 263 1.71 -32.23 -12.24
C SER A 263 2.82 -32.22 -13.30
N GLY A 264 3.28 -33.41 -13.72
CA GLY A 264 4.31 -33.54 -14.75
C GLY A 264 3.87 -33.01 -16.12
N CYS A 265 2.64 -33.32 -16.56
CA CYS A 265 2.09 -32.82 -17.82
C CYS A 265 1.96 -31.29 -17.82
N ASN A 266 1.42 -30.72 -16.75
CA ASN A 266 1.24 -29.27 -16.63
C ASN A 266 2.58 -28.54 -16.55
N ALA A 267 3.55 -29.07 -15.79
CA ALA A 267 4.90 -28.50 -15.73
C ALA A 267 5.59 -28.52 -17.10
N TRP A 268 5.42 -29.61 -17.87
CA TRP A 268 5.97 -29.70 -19.23
C TRP A 268 5.32 -28.69 -20.19
N MET A 269 3.99 -28.55 -20.16
CA MET A 269 3.29 -27.57 -20.97
C MET A 269 3.72 -26.14 -20.62
N ALA A 270 3.76 -25.80 -19.34
CA ALA A 270 4.21 -24.50 -18.86
C ALA A 270 5.64 -24.19 -19.32
N TYR A 271 6.55 -25.15 -19.22
CA TYR A 271 7.92 -25.00 -19.73
C TYR A 271 7.96 -24.71 -21.22
N ARG A 272 7.19 -25.45 -22.03
CA ARG A 272 7.16 -25.26 -23.50
C ARG A 272 6.54 -23.93 -23.91
N LEU A 273 5.49 -23.50 -23.21
CA LEU A 273 4.86 -22.19 -23.41
C LEU A 273 5.82 -21.06 -23.02
N LEU A 274 6.49 -21.18 -21.88
CA LEU A 274 7.48 -20.20 -21.43
C LEU A 274 8.66 -20.11 -22.41
N GLN A 275 9.17 -21.24 -22.91
CA GLN A 275 10.22 -21.27 -23.93
C GLN A 275 9.78 -20.56 -25.22
N ALA A 276 8.54 -20.81 -25.67
CA ALA A 276 7.99 -20.15 -26.85
C ALA A 276 7.81 -18.64 -26.64
N LEU A 277 7.30 -18.24 -25.46
CA LEU A 277 7.08 -16.84 -25.10
C LEU A 277 8.39 -16.08 -24.93
N GLN A 278 9.39 -16.67 -24.28
CA GLN A 278 10.73 -16.09 -24.13
C GLN A 278 11.40 -15.87 -25.50
N SER A 279 11.19 -16.80 -26.45
CA SER A 279 11.73 -16.70 -27.81
C SER A 279 11.01 -15.64 -28.65
N ALA A 280 9.69 -15.48 -28.48
CA ALA A 280 8.88 -14.58 -29.29
C ALA A 280 8.79 -13.15 -28.74
N ALA A 281 8.71 -13.00 -27.41
CA ALA A 281 8.46 -11.74 -26.71
C ALA A 281 9.05 -11.77 -25.27
N PRO A 282 10.37 -11.60 -25.10
CA PRO A 282 11.05 -11.80 -23.81
C PRO A 282 10.54 -10.87 -22.70
N GLY A 283 10.28 -9.59 -23.01
CA GLY A 283 9.75 -8.65 -22.01
C GLY A 283 8.33 -8.97 -21.55
N LEU A 284 7.51 -9.61 -22.39
CA LEU A 284 6.18 -10.07 -22.01
C LEU A 284 6.27 -11.33 -21.13
N ALA A 285 7.25 -12.21 -21.41
CA ALA A 285 7.52 -13.38 -20.57
C ALA A 285 7.93 -12.97 -19.14
N GLU A 286 8.84 -12.00 -19.02
CA GLU A 286 9.28 -11.50 -17.71
C GLU A 286 8.13 -10.87 -16.93
N LYS A 287 7.30 -10.06 -17.59
CA LYS A 287 6.12 -9.46 -16.96
C LYS A 287 5.13 -10.52 -16.49
N ALA A 288 4.72 -11.42 -17.38
CA ALA A 288 3.74 -12.46 -17.07
C ALA A 288 4.19 -13.35 -15.90
N LEU A 289 5.49 -13.66 -15.80
CA LEU A 289 6.02 -14.45 -14.68
C LEU A 289 6.03 -13.69 -13.37
N ARG A 290 6.27 -12.37 -13.40
CA ARG A 290 6.16 -11.53 -12.20
C ARG A 290 4.71 -11.47 -11.73
N ASP A 291 3.78 -11.22 -12.64
CA ASP A 291 2.35 -11.14 -12.32
C ASP A 291 1.88 -12.46 -11.67
N VAL A 292 2.25 -13.62 -12.23
CA VAL A 292 1.92 -14.95 -11.64
C VAL A 292 2.61 -15.19 -10.30
N ALA A 293 3.85 -14.73 -10.12
CA ALA A 293 4.55 -14.90 -8.84
C ALA A 293 3.90 -14.06 -7.74
N ASP A 294 3.51 -12.82 -8.05
CA ASP A 294 2.80 -11.93 -7.13
C ASP A 294 1.43 -12.52 -6.74
N GLU A 295 0.70 -13.13 -7.69
CA GLU A 295 -0.57 -13.83 -7.43
C GLU A 295 -0.41 -15.06 -6.51
N LEU A 296 0.66 -15.83 -6.69
CA LEU A 296 0.95 -17.00 -5.86
C LEU A 296 1.40 -16.58 -4.45
N GLU A 297 2.22 -15.54 -4.33
CA GLU A 297 2.66 -14.99 -3.03
C GLU A 297 1.48 -14.37 -2.26
N GLY A 298 0.54 -13.73 -2.96
CA GLY A 298 -0.69 -13.20 -2.37
C GLY A 298 -1.61 -14.26 -1.77
N GLY A 299 -1.47 -15.54 -2.16
CA GLY A 299 -2.26 -16.65 -1.63
C GLY A 299 -3.72 -16.69 -2.09
N GLU A 300 -4.15 -15.71 -2.89
CA GLU A 300 -5.52 -15.56 -3.39
C GLU A 300 -5.75 -16.25 -4.75
N PHE A 301 -4.74 -16.92 -5.32
CA PHE A 301 -4.79 -17.55 -6.65
C PHE A 301 -6.01 -18.47 -6.87
N SER A 302 -6.51 -19.13 -5.82
CA SER A 302 -7.69 -19.98 -5.91
C SER A 302 -9.00 -19.20 -6.09
N GLN A 303 -9.09 -18.00 -5.50
CA GLN A 303 -10.21 -17.08 -5.70
C GLN A 303 -10.10 -16.42 -7.08
N THR A 304 -8.92 -15.94 -7.48
CA THR A 304 -8.68 -15.37 -8.81
C THR A 304 -9.07 -16.35 -9.92
N ALA A 305 -8.63 -17.61 -9.82
CA ALA A 305 -9.02 -18.64 -10.79
C ALA A 305 -10.53 -18.90 -10.85
N PHE A 306 -11.24 -18.75 -9.72
CA PHE A 306 -12.69 -18.88 -9.66
C PHE A 306 -13.39 -17.72 -10.39
N GLU A 307 -12.92 -16.50 -10.15
CA GLU A 307 -13.44 -15.28 -10.77
C GLU A 307 -13.18 -15.27 -12.28
N ASP A 308 -11.95 -15.58 -12.71
CA ASP A 308 -11.57 -15.67 -14.12
C ASP A 308 -12.39 -16.72 -14.88
N ALA A 309 -12.63 -17.88 -14.25
CA ALA A 309 -13.47 -18.91 -14.85
C ALA A 309 -14.89 -18.41 -15.12
N ALA A 310 -15.49 -17.67 -14.17
CA ALA A 310 -16.80 -17.08 -14.34
C ALA A 310 -16.81 -15.99 -15.43
N GLU A 311 -15.78 -15.14 -15.49
CA GLU A 311 -15.64 -14.10 -16.51
C GLU A 311 -15.54 -14.70 -17.93
N LEU A 312 -14.83 -15.82 -18.07
CA LEU A 312 -14.71 -16.57 -19.31
C LEU A 312 -15.98 -17.37 -19.69
N GLY A 313 -17.05 -17.26 -18.90
CA GLY A 313 -18.34 -17.89 -19.17
C GLY A 313 -18.44 -19.35 -18.75
N HIS A 314 -17.54 -19.82 -17.87
CA HIS A 314 -17.64 -21.13 -17.23
C HIS A 314 -18.48 -21.06 -15.94
N ASP A 315 -18.90 -22.23 -15.44
CA ASP A 315 -19.62 -22.36 -14.15
C ASP A 315 -18.70 -23.02 -13.11
N PRO A 316 -17.89 -22.23 -12.37
CA PRO A 316 -16.97 -22.78 -11.37
C PRO A 316 -17.70 -23.40 -10.16
N ASN A 317 -18.94 -22.99 -9.87
CA ASN A 317 -19.75 -23.62 -8.82
C ASN A 317 -20.11 -25.05 -9.20
N GLN A 318 -20.47 -25.28 -10.46
CA GLN A 318 -20.73 -26.62 -10.98
C GLN A 318 -19.47 -27.49 -10.89
N TRP A 319 -18.29 -26.96 -11.25
CA TRP A 319 -17.04 -27.72 -11.15
C TRP A 319 -16.71 -28.15 -9.73
N GLN A 320 -16.92 -27.27 -8.76
CA GLN A 320 -16.73 -27.59 -7.34
C GLN A 320 -17.72 -28.67 -6.88
N ALA A 321 -19.00 -28.54 -7.24
CA ALA A 321 -20.02 -29.53 -6.92
C ALA A 321 -19.70 -30.92 -7.53
N ASP A 322 -19.25 -30.96 -8.78
CA ASP A 322 -18.85 -32.19 -9.47
C ASP A 322 -17.59 -32.82 -8.85
N HIS A 323 -16.64 -31.99 -8.40
CA HIS A 323 -15.46 -32.45 -7.67
C HIS A 323 -15.83 -33.06 -6.30
N GLU A 324 -16.70 -32.39 -5.53
CA GLU A 324 -17.19 -32.91 -4.26
C GLU A 324 -17.99 -34.21 -4.41
N ALA A 325 -18.81 -34.31 -5.46
CA ALA A 325 -19.57 -35.51 -5.76
C ALA A 325 -18.65 -36.71 -6.07
N ARG A 326 -17.62 -36.50 -6.90
CA ARG A 326 -16.59 -37.51 -7.18
C ARG A 326 -15.85 -37.95 -5.92
N ARG A 327 -15.36 -37.00 -5.13
CA ARG A 327 -14.65 -37.30 -3.88
C ARG A 327 -15.51 -38.13 -2.90
N LYS A 328 -16.80 -37.81 -2.80
CA LYS A 328 -17.74 -38.59 -1.97
C LYS A 328 -17.98 -40.00 -2.52
N ALA A 329 -18.01 -40.18 -3.84
CA ALA A 329 -18.14 -41.48 -4.48
C ALA A 329 -16.89 -42.34 -4.25
N ASP A 330 -15.70 -41.77 -4.39
CA ASP A 330 -14.43 -42.47 -4.18
C ASP A 330 -14.21 -42.86 -2.71
N ALA A 331 -14.69 -42.04 -1.75
CA ALA A 331 -14.65 -42.37 -0.32
C ALA A 331 -15.66 -43.44 0.11
N ALA A 332 -16.64 -43.77 -0.75
CA ALA A 332 -17.68 -44.77 -0.47
C ALA A 332 -17.40 -46.13 -1.17
N ALA A 333 -16.39 -46.19 -2.03
CA ALA A 333 -15.95 -47.38 -2.76
C ALA A 333 -14.84 -48.11 -2.00
#